data_AF-A0A5C7RV51-F1
#
_entry.id   AF-A0A5C7RV51-F1
#
_cell.length_a   1.000
_cell.length_b   1.000
_cell.length_c   1.000
_cell.angle_alpha   90.00
_cell.angle_beta   90.00
_cell.angle_gamma   90.00
#
_symmetry.space_group_name_H-M   'P 1'
#
loop_
_entity.id
_entity.type
_entity.pdbx_description
1 polymer ?
#
loop_
_entity_poly.entity_id
_entity_poly.type
_entity_poly.pdbx_seq_one_letter_code
_entity_poly.pdbx_strand_id
1 'polypeptide(L)'
;MGHDREHLVAAARDTLMNIAALSGTAAKHVRPGHSLVVDLGLGESELAVLANYQNDLGGRLRHDGRPTSIDADDLIDCMVLDVLGLILERALSLKLEESELVALIMASRAELRGPPR
;
A
#
# COMPACT_ATOMS: atom_id res chain seq x y z
N MET A 1 20.58 -4.92 7.50
CA MET A 1 19.65 -4.06 8.26
C MET A 1 18.31 -4.74 8.20
N GLY A 2 17.84 -5.30 9.32
CA GLY A 2 16.52 -5.93 9.35
C GLY A 2 15.48 -4.82 9.33
N HIS A 3 14.66 -4.74 8.28
CA HIS A 3 13.48 -3.90 8.32
C HIS A 3 12.57 -4.45 9.42
N ASP A 4 12.38 -3.65 10.48
CA ASP A 4 11.52 -4.04 11.58
C ASP A 4 10.11 -4.32 11.03
N ARG A 5 9.54 -5.45 11.45
CA ARG A 5 8.21 -5.89 11.04
C ARG A 5 7.17 -4.81 11.32
N GLU A 6 7.35 -4.05 12.40
CA GLU A 6 6.49 -2.92 12.75
C GLU A 6 6.43 -1.84 11.66
N HIS A 7 7.58 -1.50 11.05
CA HIS A 7 7.61 -0.52 9.95
C HIS A 7 6.90 -1.04 8.70
N LEU A 8 7.05 -2.34 8.39
CA LEU A 8 6.38 -2.96 7.25
C LEU A 8 4.85 -3.01 7.46
N VAL A 9 4.40 -3.28 8.68
CA VAL A 9 2.97 -3.24 9.04
C VAL A 9 2.43 -1.81 8.96
N ALA A 10 3.19 -0.81 9.41
CA ALA A 10 2.84 0.60 9.26
C ALA A 10 2.72 1.02 7.79
N ALA A 11 3.63 0.57 6.92
CA ALA A 11 3.57 0.82 5.48
C ALA A 11 2.32 0.19 4.85
N ALA A 12 1.99 -1.05 5.21
CA ALA A 12 0.77 -1.72 4.77
C ALA A 12 -0.49 -0.96 5.22
N ARG A 13 -0.51 -0.50 6.48
CA ARG A 13 -1.61 0.31 7.03
C ARG A 13 -1.79 1.61 6.27
N ASP A 14 -0.72 2.37 6.06
CA ASP A 14 -0.77 3.66 5.37
C ASP A 14 -1.20 3.47 3.90
N THR A 15 -0.73 2.40 3.24
CA THR A 15 -1.19 2.02 1.88
C THR A 15 -2.70 1.79 1.84
N LEU A 16 -3.24 1.00 2.79
CA LEU A 16 -4.68 0.75 2.88
C LEU A 16 -5.49 2.03 3.14
N MET A 17 -4.97 2.94 3.97
CA MET A 17 -5.64 4.21 4.25
C MET A 17 -5.66 5.14 3.03
N ASN A 18 -4.57 5.22 2.27
CA ASN A 18 -4.50 6.02 1.06
C ASN A 18 -5.54 5.56 0.02
N ILE A 19 -5.64 4.24 -0.19
CA ILE A 19 -6.62 3.64 -1.11
C ILE A 19 -8.05 3.89 -0.61
N ALA A 20 -8.29 3.63 0.68
CA ALA A 20 -9.58 3.84 1.33
C ALA A 20 -10.09 5.29 1.21
N ALA A 21 -9.19 6.26 1.39
CA ALA A 21 -9.52 7.67 1.29
C ALA A 21 -10.00 8.04 -0.12
N LEU A 22 -9.38 7.50 -1.16
CA LEU A 22 -9.76 7.75 -2.55
C LEU A 22 -11.04 7.02 -2.94
N SER A 23 -11.16 5.73 -2.59
CA SER A 23 -12.33 4.93 -2.97
C SER A 23 -13.56 5.16 -2.05
N GLY A 24 -13.48 6.08 -1.08
CA GLY A 24 -14.56 6.38 -0.13
C GLY A 24 -14.96 5.21 0.79
N THR A 25 -14.11 4.19 0.96
CA THR A 25 -14.39 3.02 1.80
C THR A 25 -13.51 3.01 3.05
N ALA A 26 -13.89 2.26 4.09
CA ALA A 26 -13.02 2.11 5.25
C ALA A 26 -11.84 1.17 4.92
N ALA A 27 -10.63 1.47 5.40
CA ALA A 27 -9.43 0.65 5.20
C ALA A 27 -9.62 -0.84 5.59
N LYS A 28 -10.40 -1.10 6.64
CA LYS A 28 -10.75 -2.48 7.07
C LYS A 28 -11.63 -3.24 6.07
N HIS A 29 -12.25 -2.56 5.11
CA HIS A 29 -13.10 -3.13 4.06
C HIS A 29 -12.37 -3.29 2.71
N VAL A 30 -11.24 -2.60 2.48
CA VAL A 30 -10.42 -2.67 1.25
C VAL A 30 -9.83 -4.08 1.05
N ARG A 31 -10.16 -4.78 -0.04
CA ARG A 31 -9.79 -6.19 -0.25
C ARG A 31 -8.45 -6.35 -0.97
N PRO A 32 -7.55 -7.25 -0.54
CA PRO A 32 -6.23 -7.41 -1.14
C PRO A 32 -6.25 -7.96 -2.58
N GLY A 33 -7.15 -8.89 -2.90
CA GLY A 33 -7.18 -9.59 -4.20
C GLY A 33 -8.12 -8.98 -5.25
N HIS A 34 -8.38 -7.68 -5.14
CA HIS A 34 -9.31 -6.95 -6.00
C HIS A 34 -8.54 -5.81 -6.69
N SER A 35 -8.83 -5.55 -7.97
CA SER A 35 -8.17 -4.51 -8.77
C SER A 35 -8.66 -3.12 -8.37
N LEU A 36 -7.76 -2.12 -8.38
CA LEU A 36 -8.09 -0.74 -8.06
C LEU A 36 -9.18 -0.15 -8.97
N VAL A 37 -9.07 -0.34 -10.28
CA VAL A 37 -10.04 0.21 -11.25
C VAL A 37 -11.33 -0.59 -11.23
N VAL A 38 -11.23 -1.91 -11.38
CA VAL A 38 -12.41 -2.77 -11.59
C VAL A 38 -13.27 -2.87 -10.33
N ASP A 39 -12.66 -3.01 -9.15
CA ASP A 39 -13.38 -3.32 -7.92
C ASP A 39 -13.53 -2.12 -6.98
N LEU A 40 -12.59 -1.18 -6.99
CA LEU A 40 -12.64 0.02 -6.15
C LEU A 40 -13.08 1.27 -6.92
N GLY A 41 -13.21 1.17 -8.25
CA GLY A 41 -13.72 2.24 -9.10
C GLY A 41 -12.78 3.44 -9.25
N LEU A 42 -11.47 3.27 -8.97
CA LEU A 42 -10.51 4.36 -9.08
C LEU A 42 -10.27 4.70 -10.57
N GLY A 43 -10.58 5.92 -10.98
CA GLY A 43 -10.25 6.45 -12.30
C GLY A 43 -8.83 7.03 -12.38
N GLU A 44 -8.43 7.45 -13.57
CA GLU A 44 -7.07 7.97 -13.87
C GLU A 44 -6.64 9.10 -12.92
N SER A 45 -7.52 10.06 -12.61
CA SER A 45 -7.22 11.14 -11.67
C SER A 45 -6.98 10.65 -10.25
N GLU A 46 -7.72 9.63 -9.80
CA GLU A 46 -7.55 9.05 -8.46
C GLU A 46 -6.29 8.20 -8.40
N LEU A 47 -5.96 7.47 -9.45
CA LEU A 47 -4.71 6.72 -9.57
C LEU A 47 -3.49 7.65 -9.54
N ALA A 48 -3.55 8.81 -10.21
CA ALA A 48 -2.47 9.80 -10.15
C ALA A 48 -2.27 10.36 -8.73
N VAL A 49 -3.37 10.60 -8.00
CA VAL A 49 -3.30 11.02 -6.59
C VAL A 49 -2.76 9.89 -5.71
N LEU A 50 -3.19 8.64 -5.94
CA LEU A 50 -2.69 7.49 -5.22
C LEU A 50 -1.19 7.33 -5.40
N ALA A 51 -0.71 7.43 -6.65
CA ALA A 51 0.70 7.36 -6.99
C ALA A 51 1.54 8.38 -6.20
N ASN A 52 1.06 9.63 -6.07
CA ASN A 52 1.71 10.65 -5.24
C ASN A 52 1.79 10.22 -3.76
N TYR A 53 0.70 9.72 -3.18
CA TYR A 53 0.74 9.24 -1.79
C TYR A 53 1.69 8.05 -1.60
N GLN A 54 1.79 7.17 -2.60
CA GLN A 54 2.72 6.05 -2.55
C GLN A 54 4.19 6.48 -2.72
N ASN A 55 4.45 7.51 -3.51
CA ASN A 55 5.79 8.11 -3.62
C ASN A 55 6.21 8.76 -2.29
N ASP A 56 5.31 9.51 -1.65
CA ASP A 56 5.56 10.12 -0.34
C ASP A 56 5.82 9.06 0.74
N LEU A 57 5.01 7.99 0.76
CA LEU A 57 5.23 6.85 1.65
C LEU A 57 6.59 6.18 1.36
N GLY A 58 6.88 5.88 0.10
CA GLY A 58 8.15 5.29 -0.30
C GLY A 58 9.37 6.15 0.09
N GLY A 59 9.26 7.47 -0.08
CA GLY A 59 10.30 8.43 0.35
C GLY A 59 10.53 8.41 1.87
N ARG A 60 9.47 8.26 2.67
CA ARG A 60 9.58 8.12 4.15
C ARG A 60 10.22 6.80 4.58
N LEU A 61 10.03 5.73 3.79
CA LEU A 61 10.61 4.40 4.08
C LEU A 61 12.10 4.32 3.73
N ARG A 62 12.55 5.08 2.72
CA ARG A 62 13.93 5.10 2.26
C ARG A 62 14.89 5.75 3.26
N HIS A 63 16.13 5.26 3.28
CA HIS A 63 17.24 5.83 4.06
C HIS A 63 18.24 6.62 3.22
N ASP A 64 18.21 6.48 1.89
CA ASP A 64 19.17 7.10 0.96
C ASP A 64 18.73 8.48 0.45
N GLY A 65 17.55 8.96 0.87
CA GLY A 65 17.01 10.27 0.50
C GLY A 65 16.61 10.42 -0.96
N ARG A 66 16.62 9.32 -1.74
CA ARG A 66 16.20 9.35 -3.14
C ARG A 66 14.67 9.26 -3.25
N PRO A 67 14.07 9.95 -4.22
CA PRO A 67 12.63 9.82 -4.45
C PRO A 67 12.29 8.41 -4.96
N THR A 68 11.15 7.89 -4.50
CA THR A 68 10.49 6.74 -5.11
C THR A 68 9.68 7.24 -6.31
N SER A 69 9.69 6.49 -7.41
CA SER A 69 8.87 6.76 -8.59
C SER A 69 7.82 5.68 -8.70
N ILE A 70 6.55 6.06 -8.73
CA ILE A 70 5.34 5.28 -9.01
C ILE A 70 4.42 6.24 -9.73
N ASP A 71 3.87 5.84 -10.87
CA ASP A 71 2.90 6.64 -11.63
C ASP A 71 1.52 5.97 -11.69
N ALA A 72 0.55 6.60 -12.36
CA ALA A 72 -0.80 6.06 -12.48
C ALA A 72 -0.86 4.78 -13.34
N ASP A 73 0.00 4.69 -14.36
CA ASP A 73 0.06 3.55 -15.27
C ASP A 73 0.58 2.30 -14.54
N ASP A 74 1.54 2.47 -13.63
CA ASP A 74 1.99 1.41 -12.72
C ASP A 74 0.83 0.82 -11.89
N LEU A 75 -0.23 1.59 -11.63
CA LEU A 75 -1.31 1.24 -10.69
C LEU A 75 -2.61 0.79 -11.36
N ILE A 76 -2.77 1.00 -12.67
CA ILE A 76 -4.07 0.89 -13.35
C ILE A 76 -4.73 -0.49 -13.20
N ASP A 77 -3.93 -1.56 -13.19
CA ASP A 77 -4.41 -2.93 -13.02
C ASP A 77 -3.92 -3.59 -11.73
N CYS A 78 -3.27 -2.83 -10.84
CA CYS A 78 -2.74 -3.38 -9.59
C CYS A 78 -3.87 -3.83 -8.67
N MET A 79 -3.63 -4.93 -7.95
CA MET A 79 -4.37 -5.24 -6.74
C MET A 79 -3.77 -4.48 -5.56
N VAL A 80 -4.55 -4.30 -4.50
CA VAL A 80 -4.10 -3.60 -3.27
C VAL A 80 -2.80 -4.16 -2.71
N LEU A 81 -2.60 -5.49 -2.78
CA LEU A 81 -1.36 -6.13 -2.32
C LEU A 81 -0.17 -5.81 -3.23
N ASP A 82 -0.40 -5.67 -4.54
CA ASP A 82 0.64 -5.34 -5.51
C ASP A 82 1.10 -3.88 -5.33
N VAL A 83 0.20 -2.98 -4.97
CA VAL A 83 0.55 -1.59 -4.63
C VAL A 83 1.56 -1.57 -3.47
N LEU A 84 1.31 -2.34 -2.41
CA LEU A 84 2.24 -2.46 -1.29
C LEU A 84 3.57 -3.09 -1.74
N GLY A 85 3.52 -4.17 -2.51
CA GLY A 85 4.70 -4.84 -3.04
C GLY A 85 5.57 -3.88 -3.87
N LEU A 86 4.95 -3.11 -4.76
CA LEU A 86 5.60 -2.13 -5.61
C LEU A 86 6.33 -1.07 -4.78
N ILE A 87 5.70 -0.54 -3.74
CA ILE A 87 6.31 0.45 -2.85
C ILE A 87 7.50 -0.17 -2.10
N LEU A 88 7.36 -1.37 -1.55
CA LEU A 88 8.44 -2.01 -0.78
C LEU A 88 9.63 -2.37 -1.68
N GLU A 89 9.38 -2.84 -2.89
CA GLU A 89 10.44 -3.12 -3.86
C GLU A 89 11.13 -1.82 -4.29
N ARG A 90 10.36 -0.79 -4.65
CA ARG A 90 10.91 0.49 -5.11
C ARG A 90 11.47 1.37 -4.00
N ALA A 91 11.04 1.23 -2.75
CA ALA A 91 11.55 2.01 -1.62
C ALA A 91 12.71 1.29 -0.92
N LEU A 92 12.56 0.00 -0.63
CA LEU A 92 13.48 -0.72 0.23
C LEU A 92 14.36 -1.72 -0.53
N SER A 93 14.18 -1.85 -1.85
CA SER A 93 14.76 -2.96 -2.63
C SER A 93 14.41 -4.32 -2.04
N LEU A 94 13.23 -4.40 -1.41
CA LEU A 94 12.72 -5.59 -0.75
C LEU A 94 11.59 -6.19 -1.58
N LYS A 95 11.88 -7.32 -2.23
CA LYS A 95 10.87 -8.11 -2.90
C LYS A 95 10.32 -9.16 -1.94
N LEU A 96 9.04 -9.05 -1.62
CA LEU A 96 8.33 -9.98 -0.76
C LEU A 96 7.45 -10.91 -1.60
N GLU A 97 7.29 -12.14 -1.12
CA GLU A 97 6.33 -13.07 -1.70
C GLU A 97 4.90 -12.63 -1.37
N GLU A 98 3.93 -13.04 -2.19
CA GLU A 98 2.51 -12.70 -2.01
C GLU A 98 2.01 -13.05 -0.60
N SER A 99 2.41 -14.21 -0.08
CA SER A 99 2.03 -14.66 1.28
C SER A 99 2.53 -13.73 2.39
N GLU A 100 3.68 -13.08 2.20
CA GLU A 100 4.24 -12.11 3.16
C GLU A 100 3.48 -10.78 3.08
N LEU A 101 3.16 -10.31 1.87
CA LEU A 101 2.34 -9.12 1.65
C LEU A 101 0.94 -9.28 2.27
N VAL A 102 0.32 -10.45 2.07
CA VAL A 102 -0.96 -10.80 2.69
C VAL A 102 -0.84 -10.78 4.21
N ALA A 103 0.24 -11.33 4.78
CA ALA A 103 0.45 -11.31 6.22
C ALA A 103 0.57 -9.87 6.78
N LEU A 104 1.25 -8.97 6.06
CA LEU A 104 1.35 -7.54 6.42
C LEU A 104 -0.01 -6.82 6.37
N ILE A 105 -0.81 -7.08 5.32
CA ILE A 105 -2.17 -6.53 5.20
C ILE A 105 -3.08 -7.06 6.31
N MET A 106 -2.97 -8.32 6.68
CA MET A 106 -3.77 -8.91 7.77
C MET A 106 -3.37 -8.33 9.13
N ALA A 107 -2.07 -8.15 9.37
CA ALA A 107 -1.57 -7.52 10.60
C ALA A 107 -2.04 -6.06 10.72
N SER A 108 -1.90 -5.26 9.65
CA SER A 108 -2.35 -3.86 9.65
C SER A 108 -3.86 -3.72 9.82
N ARG A 109 -4.66 -4.62 9.22
CA ARG A 109 -6.11 -4.67 9.45
C ARG A 109 -6.48 -5.03 10.88
N ALA A 110 -5.70 -5.88 11.55
CA ALA A 110 -5.89 -6.18 12.96
C ALA A 110 -5.65 -4.95 13.83
N GLU A 111 -4.58 -4.18 13.58
CA GLU A 111 -4.31 -2.92 14.27
C GLU A 111 -5.44 -1.90 14.07
N LEU A 112 -5.91 -1.72 12.82
CA LEU A 112 -6.97 -0.78 12.47
C LEU A 112 -8.33 -1.12 13.12
N ARG A 113 -8.56 -2.37 13.51
CA ARG A 113 -9.77 -2.77 14.23
C ARG A 113 -9.72 -2.38 15.71
N GLY A 114 -8.52 -2.15 16.27
CA GLY A 114 -8.29 -1.99 17.70
C GLY A 114 -8.44 -3.31 18.45
N PRO A 115 -8.14 -3.34 19.77
CA PRO A 115 -8.33 -4.52 20.59
C PRO A 115 -9.82 -4.94 20.61
N PRO A 116 -10.12 -6.24 20.71
CA PRO A 116 -11.49 -6.69 20.92
C PRO A 116 -12.05 -6.02 22.18
N ARG A 117 -13.20 -5.37 22.04
CA ARG A 117 -13.94 -4.76 23.15
C ARG A 117 -14.53 -5.83 24.05
#